data_AF-A0A9P3CJ63-F1
#
_entry.id   AF-A0A9P3CJ63-F1
#
_cell.length_a   1.000
_cell.length_b   1.000
_cell.length_c   1.000
_cell.angle_alpha   90.00
_cell.angle_beta   90.00
_cell.angle_gamma   90.00
#
_symmetry.space_group_name_H-M   'P 1'
#
loop_
_entity.id
_entity.type
_entity.pdbx_description
1 polymer ?
#
loop_
_entity_poly.entity_id
_entity_poly.type
_entity_poly.pdbx_seq_one_letter_code
_entity_poly.pdbx_strand_id
1 'polypeptide(L)'
;MIQEQVAVSIQQQVAASIQEQLANVGVPTKGSRSYAEVACTPPDSQPSNIRSLTMSTTPSAFTNSLYCTIDISRADEAEKAKTHPGVVRECVEREMRGIEGQERWRCVAVTKDPRNADRIRVACRNEGELTRVKEAMLKTAAATPGSRVLRDQLYPIKVDNANRTAVITETGDLRPGVIEMLEKENETKIAKIVWISRKDSMKAYGSMIVYLMKGNDAARLLQEQYFHVAGESAYTRVCEPRRRPMQCYRCQEIGHIAHTCNKPQRCAKCAQEGHRHTECDAEGLVPKCIPCGGPHESYSRNCQILHPPPVAHA
;
A
#
# COMPACT_ATOMS: atom_id res chain seq x y z
N MET A 1 -23.51 -45.78 75.79
CA MET A 1 -24.61 -45.77 74.79
C MET A 1 -25.02 -44.36 74.37
N ILE A 2 -25.28 -43.40 75.28
CA ILE A 2 -25.72 -42.05 74.90
C ILE A 2 -24.60 -41.21 74.25
N GLN A 3 -23.36 -41.26 74.76
CA GLN A 3 -22.25 -40.48 74.17
C GLN A 3 -21.85 -40.91 72.75
N GLU A 4 -22.00 -42.20 72.45
CA GLU A 4 -21.69 -42.77 71.14
C GLU A 4 -22.77 -42.41 70.11
N GLN A 5 -24.05 -42.39 70.52
CA GLN A 5 -25.15 -41.89 69.69
C GLN A 5 -25.05 -40.39 69.40
N VAL A 6 -24.59 -39.58 70.36
CA VAL A 6 -24.40 -38.13 70.17
C VAL A 6 -23.24 -37.87 69.20
N ALA A 7 -22.14 -38.62 69.28
CA ALA A 7 -21.01 -38.48 68.36
C ALA A 7 -21.39 -38.81 66.90
N VAL A 8 -22.16 -39.87 66.69
CA VAL A 8 -22.64 -40.28 65.35
C VAL A 8 -23.63 -39.24 64.78
N SER A 9 -24.52 -38.69 65.62
CA SER A 9 -25.48 -37.67 65.20
C SER A 9 -24.80 -36.35 64.84
N ILE A 10 -23.77 -35.94 65.60
CA ILE A 10 -22.94 -34.76 65.28
C ILE A 10 -22.14 -35.00 63.98
N GLN A 11 -21.57 -36.18 63.77
CA GLN A 11 -20.88 -36.50 62.51
C GLN A 11 -21.80 -36.45 61.30
N GLN A 12 -23.05 -36.93 61.42
CA GLN A 12 -24.04 -36.84 60.34
C GLN A 12 -24.48 -35.39 60.07
N GLN A 13 -24.68 -34.56 61.11
CA GLN A 13 -25.02 -33.14 60.94
C GLN A 13 -23.87 -32.33 60.31
N VAL A 14 -22.63 -32.59 60.72
CA VAL A 14 -21.44 -31.93 60.15
C VAL A 14 -21.24 -32.36 58.69
N ALA A 15 -21.42 -33.64 58.37
CA ALA A 15 -21.32 -34.13 56.99
C ALA A 15 -22.40 -33.50 56.08
N ALA A 16 -23.65 -33.43 56.55
CA ALA A 16 -24.74 -32.79 55.80
C ALA A 16 -24.49 -31.30 55.56
N SER A 17 -23.99 -30.58 56.56
CA SER A 17 -23.66 -29.15 56.44
C SER A 17 -22.47 -28.89 55.50
N ILE A 18 -21.46 -29.77 55.50
CA ILE A 18 -20.35 -29.72 54.53
C ILE A 18 -20.86 -30.02 53.11
N GLN A 19 -21.78 -30.96 52.94
CA GLN A 19 -22.34 -31.30 51.63
C GLN A 19 -23.22 -30.18 51.06
N GLU A 20 -23.96 -29.46 51.92
CA GLU A 20 -24.73 -28.26 51.56
C GLU A 20 -23.81 -27.07 51.22
N GLN A 21 -22.71 -26.89 51.96
CA GLN A 21 -21.68 -25.90 51.64
C GLN A 21 -20.99 -26.21 50.31
N LEU A 22 -20.71 -27.49 49.99
CA LEU A 22 -20.10 -27.91 48.72
C LEU A 22 -21.08 -27.78 47.54
N ALA A 23 -22.38 -27.99 47.75
CA ALA A 23 -23.42 -27.77 46.73
C ALA A 23 -23.62 -26.28 46.39
N ASN A 24 -23.35 -25.38 47.35
CA ASN A 24 -23.38 -23.93 47.15
C ASN A 24 -22.09 -23.36 46.51
N VAL A 25 -21.04 -24.16 46.31
CA VAL A 25 -19.80 -23.77 45.60
C VAL A 25 -19.93 -24.07 44.10
N GLY A 26 -21.11 -23.78 43.54
CA GLY A 26 -21.41 -23.85 42.12
C GLY A 26 -21.66 -22.46 41.51
N VAL A 27 -20.75 -22.05 40.63
CA VAL A 27 -20.80 -20.94 39.66
C VAL A 27 -20.30 -19.56 40.15
N PRO A 28 -19.03 -19.20 39.81
CA PRO A 28 -18.69 -17.83 39.52
C PRO A 28 -19.45 -17.39 38.26
N THR A 29 -20.28 -16.37 38.43
CA THR A 29 -20.80 -15.53 37.37
C THR A 29 -19.65 -14.96 36.52
N LYS A 30 -19.85 -14.97 35.19
CA LYS A 30 -19.04 -14.33 34.13
C LYS A 30 -17.87 -13.46 34.61
N GLY A 31 -16.64 -13.90 34.36
CA GLY A 31 -15.47 -13.00 34.37
C GLY A 31 -14.12 -13.73 34.40
N SER A 32 -13.32 -13.50 33.36
CA SER A 32 -11.91 -13.92 33.16
C SER A 32 -11.60 -15.42 33.12
N ARG A 33 -11.52 -15.96 31.89
CA ARG A 33 -10.75 -17.18 31.60
C ARG A 33 -9.26 -16.92 31.83
N SER A 34 -8.59 -17.83 32.54
CA SER A 34 -7.13 -17.81 32.74
C SER A 34 -6.41 -18.26 31.46
N TYR A 35 -5.29 -17.63 31.14
CA TYR A 35 -4.45 -17.94 29.97
C TYR A 35 -4.06 -19.43 29.89
N ALA A 36 -3.96 -20.10 31.04
CA ALA A 36 -3.58 -21.51 31.14
C ALA A 36 -4.63 -22.48 30.54
N GLU A 37 -5.92 -22.11 30.52
CA GLU A 37 -6.97 -22.98 29.94
C GLU A 37 -6.98 -22.97 28.40
N VAL A 38 -6.44 -21.92 27.77
CA VAL A 38 -6.39 -21.79 26.30
C VAL A 38 -5.25 -22.62 25.70
N ALA A 39 -4.18 -22.86 26.45
CA ALA A 39 -2.99 -23.56 25.96
C ALA A 39 -3.12 -25.10 25.96
N CYS A 40 -4.17 -25.66 26.58
CA CYS A 40 -4.31 -27.09 26.81
C CYS A 40 -5.46 -27.75 26.01
N THR A 41 -5.90 -27.17 24.89
CA THR A 41 -6.87 -27.84 24.00
C THR A 41 -6.20 -28.92 23.15
N PRO A 42 -6.72 -30.17 23.13
CA PRO A 42 -6.24 -31.23 22.24
C PRO A 42 -6.42 -30.86 20.75
N PRO A 43 -5.61 -31.41 19.83
CA PRO A 43 -5.53 -30.96 18.42
C PRO A 43 -6.84 -31.04 17.62
N ASP A 44 -7.81 -31.85 18.05
CA ASP A 44 -9.01 -32.19 17.24
C ASP A 44 -10.33 -31.58 17.74
N SER A 45 -10.28 -30.51 18.54
CA SER A 45 -11.49 -29.77 18.90
C SER A 45 -11.52 -28.40 18.23
N GLN A 46 -12.34 -28.25 17.19
CA GLN A 46 -12.67 -26.95 16.59
C GLN A 46 -13.69 -26.20 17.45
N PRO A 47 -13.34 -25.09 18.14
CA PRO A 47 -14.35 -24.16 18.62
C PRO A 47 -14.90 -23.36 17.43
N SER A 48 -16.20 -23.49 17.16
CA SER A 48 -16.88 -22.92 15.98
C SER A 48 -16.97 -21.38 15.94
N ASN A 49 -16.19 -20.63 16.73
CA ASN A 49 -16.33 -19.17 16.86
C ASN A 49 -15.01 -18.42 17.08
N ILE A 50 -13.91 -18.84 16.45
CA ILE A 50 -12.68 -18.04 16.42
C ILE A 50 -12.31 -17.78 14.97
N ARG A 51 -12.48 -16.51 14.57
CA ARG A 51 -11.94 -15.95 13.33
C ARG A 51 -10.44 -16.23 13.33
N SER A 52 -9.98 -17.12 12.44
CA SER A 52 -8.57 -17.49 12.30
C SER A 52 -7.71 -16.23 12.13
N LEU A 53 -7.03 -15.84 13.21
CA LEU A 53 -5.96 -14.86 13.17
C LEU A 53 -4.70 -15.63 12.79
N THR A 54 -4.40 -15.66 11.50
CA THR A 54 -3.07 -16.01 11.02
C THR A 54 -2.08 -14.99 11.56
N MET A 55 -1.29 -15.40 12.55
CA MET A 55 -0.17 -14.63 13.08
C MET A 55 1.01 -14.70 12.12
N SER A 56 1.03 -13.83 11.11
CA SER A 56 2.28 -13.40 10.48
C SER A 56 2.69 -12.07 11.10
N THR A 57 3.61 -12.14 12.07
CA THR A 57 4.21 -10.96 12.71
C THR A 57 5.25 -10.33 11.79
N THR A 58 4.76 -9.60 10.80
CA THR A 58 5.39 -8.39 10.26
C THR A 58 4.23 -7.45 10.00
N PRO A 59 4.23 -6.18 10.43
CA PRO A 59 3.19 -5.23 10.05
C PRO A 59 3.24 -5.08 8.53
N SER A 60 2.44 -5.89 7.86
CA SER A 60 2.31 -5.87 6.42
C SER A 60 1.82 -4.47 6.07
N ALA A 61 2.58 -3.75 5.24
CA ALA A 61 2.18 -2.44 4.73
C ALA A 61 0.88 -2.51 3.90
N PHE A 62 0.33 -3.71 3.70
CA PHE A 62 -0.89 -4.03 2.98
C PHE A 62 -2.09 -4.06 3.94
N THR A 63 -2.59 -2.89 4.25
CA THR A 63 -3.84 -2.69 4.98
C THR A 63 -5.01 -2.65 3.99
N ASN A 64 -6.15 -3.26 4.33
CA ASN A 64 -7.39 -3.15 3.54
C ASN A 64 -8.02 -1.73 3.61
N SER A 65 -7.55 -0.92 4.56
CA SER A 65 -8.00 0.45 4.74
C SER A 65 -7.42 1.38 3.67
N LEU A 66 -8.22 2.34 3.25
CA LEU A 66 -7.79 3.44 2.40
C LEU A 66 -7.14 4.51 3.27
N TYR A 67 -6.11 5.19 2.77
CA TYR A 67 -5.41 6.22 3.54
C TYR A 67 -5.35 7.54 2.79
N CYS A 68 -5.68 8.61 3.48
CA CYS A 68 -5.23 9.95 3.11
C CYS A 68 -3.95 10.27 3.90
N THR A 69 -2.94 10.84 3.25
CA THR A 69 -1.66 11.13 3.91
C THR A 69 -1.32 12.61 3.77
N ILE A 70 -1.01 13.26 4.89
CA ILE A 70 -0.41 14.60 4.92
C ILE A 70 1.09 14.49 5.17
N ASP A 71 1.86 15.24 4.41
CA ASP A 71 3.32 15.34 4.48
C ASP A 71 3.69 16.72 5.00
N ILE A 72 4.36 16.75 6.16
CA ILE A 72 4.78 17.97 6.86
C ILE A 72 6.30 18.20 6.78
N SER A 73 7.00 17.43 5.95
CA SER A 73 8.47 17.48 5.84
C SER A 73 9.03 18.86 5.46
N ARG A 74 8.22 19.73 4.84
CA ARG A 74 8.59 21.09 4.42
C ARG A 74 8.09 22.18 5.38
N ALA A 75 7.38 21.83 6.44
CA ALA A 75 6.99 22.79 7.47
C ALA A 75 8.20 23.14 8.34
N ASP A 76 8.19 24.33 8.95
CA ASP A 76 9.22 24.69 9.93
C ASP A 76 9.14 23.80 11.17
N GLU A 77 10.24 23.63 11.91
CA GLU A 77 10.29 22.73 13.08
C GLU A 77 9.26 23.08 14.16
N ALA A 78 8.95 24.37 14.32
CA ALA A 78 7.88 24.83 15.22
C ALA A 78 6.48 24.35 14.76
N GLU A 79 6.24 24.32 13.45
CA GLU A 79 4.97 23.87 12.87
C GLU A 79 4.87 22.34 12.83
N LYS A 80 5.99 21.63 12.65
CA LYS A 80 6.05 20.17 12.78
C LYS A 80 5.74 19.71 14.19
N ALA A 81 6.25 20.41 15.21
CA ALA A 81 5.96 20.10 16.61
C ALA A 81 4.47 20.28 16.94
N LYS A 82 3.82 21.29 16.36
CA LYS A 82 2.38 21.52 16.52
C LYS A 82 1.55 20.50 15.75
N THR A 83 1.97 20.12 14.56
CA THR A 83 1.21 19.24 13.65
C THR A 83 1.45 17.77 13.97
N HIS A 84 0.74 17.27 14.97
CA HIS A 84 0.78 15.86 15.38
C HIS A 84 -0.58 15.17 15.11
N PRO A 85 -0.65 13.82 15.18
CA PRO A 85 -1.86 13.07 14.84
C PRO A 85 -3.15 13.51 15.56
N GLY A 86 -3.03 14.06 16.78
CA GLY A 86 -4.16 14.61 17.54
C GLY A 86 -4.79 15.83 16.87
N VAL A 87 -3.97 16.81 16.49
CA VAL A 87 -4.42 18.02 15.78
C VAL A 87 -5.04 17.67 14.44
N VAL A 88 -4.39 16.78 13.68
CA VAL A 88 -4.93 16.31 12.40
C VAL A 88 -6.29 15.64 12.58
N ARG A 89 -6.45 14.81 13.62
CA ARG A 89 -7.73 14.18 13.96
C ARG A 89 -8.80 15.21 14.27
N GLU A 90 -8.52 16.18 15.13
CA GLU A 90 -9.49 17.21 15.52
C GLU A 90 -9.93 18.06 14.33
N CYS A 91 -8.99 18.48 13.46
CA CYS A 91 -9.32 19.24 12.27
C CYS A 91 -10.18 18.44 11.30
N VAL A 92 -9.82 17.19 11.01
CA VAL A 92 -10.60 16.35 10.10
C VAL A 92 -11.99 16.03 10.68
N GLU A 93 -12.09 15.68 11.97
CA GLU A 93 -13.38 15.41 12.59
C GLU A 93 -14.29 16.64 12.63
N ARG A 94 -13.74 17.83 12.87
CA ARG A 94 -14.50 19.09 12.85
C ARG A 94 -15.12 19.34 11.47
N GLU A 95 -14.34 19.20 10.42
CA GLU A 95 -14.81 19.38 9.05
C GLU A 95 -15.85 18.32 8.65
N MET A 96 -15.61 17.05 8.97
CA MET A 96 -16.52 15.96 8.62
C MET A 96 -17.85 16.05 9.37
N ARG A 97 -17.85 16.47 10.64
CA ARG A 97 -19.08 16.67 11.43
C ARG A 97 -19.90 17.88 11.00
N GLY A 98 -19.29 18.83 10.28
CA GLY A 98 -20.00 19.95 9.66
C GLY A 98 -20.85 19.56 8.43
N ILE A 99 -20.72 18.31 7.95
CA ILE A 99 -21.51 17.79 6.84
C ILE A 99 -22.84 17.24 7.39
N GLU A 100 -23.94 17.59 6.73
CA GLU A 100 -25.29 17.16 7.13
C GLU A 100 -25.37 15.63 7.24
N GLY A 101 -25.86 15.13 8.38
CA GLY A 101 -25.96 13.70 8.68
C GLY A 101 -24.67 13.03 9.22
N GLN A 102 -23.60 13.78 9.52
CA GLN A 102 -22.32 13.24 10.03
C GLN A 102 -21.91 13.71 11.43
N GLU A 103 -22.85 14.17 12.26
CA GLU A 103 -22.57 14.78 13.57
C GLU A 103 -21.74 13.92 14.54
N ARG A 104 -21.89 12.59 14.47
CA ARG A 104 -21.15 11.62 15.30
C ARG A 104 -19.94 11.00 14.59
N TRP A 105 -19.55 11.53 13.43
CA TRP A 105 -18.44 10.97 12.67
C TRP A 105 -17.11 11.13 13.42
N ARG A 106 -16.31 10.06 13.38
CA ARG A 106 -14.96 10.02 13.94
C ARG A 106 -14.00 9.33 12.97
N CYS A 107 -12.75 9.77 12.99
CA CYS A 107 -11.67 9.14 12.25
C CYS A 107 -11.53 7.68 12.69
N VAL A 108 -11.31 6.76 11.75
CA VAL A 108 -11.04 5.35 12.07
C VAL A 108 -9.72 5.22 12.82
N ALA A 109 -8.68 5.81 12.26
CA ALA A 109 -7.36 5.89 12.86
C ALA A 109 -6.59 7.06 12.25
N VAL A 110 -5.75 7.70 13.07
CA VAL A 110 -4.78 8.70 12.61
C VAL A 110 -3.43 8.28 13.17
N THR A 111 -2.48 7.95 12.29
CA THR A 111 -1.20 7.35 12.66
C THR A 111 -0.04 8.06 11.97
N LYS A 112 1.16 8.04 12.57
CA LYS A 112 2.39 8.40 11.86
C LYS A 112 2.83 7.23 10.98
N ASP A 113 3.41 7.52 9.82
CA ASP A 113 4.00 6.49 8.96
C ASP A 113 5.25 5.91 9.64
N PRO A 114 5.35 4.58 9.85
CA PRO A 114 6.54 3.96 10.44
C PRO A 114 7.83 4.23 9.67
N ARG A 115 7.75 4.51 8.36
CA ARG A 115 8.90 4.77 7.49
C ARG A 115 9.30 6.24 7.47
N ASN A 116 8.39 7.15 7.81
CA ASN A 116 8.63 8.58 7.79
C ASN A 116 7.73 9.31 8.81
N ALA A 117 8.32 9.78 9.90
CA ALA A 117 7.62 10.44 10.98
C ALA A 117 6.93 11.76 10.57
N ASP A 118 7.38 12.38 9.47
CA ASP A 118 6.78 13.60 8.88
C ASP A 118 5.53 13.29 8.03
N ARG A 119 5.09 12.03 7.97
CA ARG A 119 3.87 11.64 7.27
C ARG A 119 2.84 11.17 8.27
N ILE A 120 1.67 11.80 8.24
CA ILE A 120 0.52 11.42 9.06
C ILE A 120 -0.55 10.86 8.14
N ARG A 121 -1.07 9.68 8.48
CA ARG A 121 -2.03 8.91 7.71
C ARG A 121 -3.37 8.87 8.43
N VAL A 122 -4.45 9.17 7.72
CA VAL A 122 -5.83 9.02 8.18
C VAL A 122 -6.45 7.82 7.47
N ALA A 123 -6.84 6.80 8.24
CA ALA A 123 -7.52 5.62 7.71
C ALA A 123 -9.00 5.93 7.44
N CYS A 124 -9.49 5.50 6.29
CA CYS A 124 -10.86 5.71 5.81
C CYS A 124 -11.57 4.37 5.62
N ARG A 125 -12.89 4.34 5.87
CA ARG A 125 -13.73 3.13 5.75
C ARG A 125 -14.06 2.76 4.31
N ASN A 126 -14.31 3.75 3.46
CA ASN A 126 -14.72 3.58 2.06
C ASN A 126 -14.19 4.72 1.19
N GLU A 127 -14.37 4.61 -0.12
CA GLU A 127 -13.89 5.58 -1.12
C GLU A 127 -14.58 6.94 -1.00
N GLY A 128 -15.89 6.96 -0.73
CA GLY A 128 -16.63 8.21 -0.51
C GLY A 128 -16.13 8.98 0.71
N GLU A 129 -15.82 8.28 1.80
CA GLU A 129 -15.20 8.84 3.00
C GLU A 129 -13.78 9.31 2.69
N LEU A 130 -12.99 8.53 1.92
CA LEU A 130 -11.64 8.94 1.51
C LEU A 130 -11.64 10.27 0.76
N THR A 131 -12.58 10.48 -0.18
CA THR A 131 -12.68 11.74 -0.93
C THR A 131 -12.98 12.93 -0.01
N ARG A 132 -13.95 12.78 0.91
CA ARG A 132 -14.30 13.85 1.86
C ARG A 132 -13.17 14.12 2.86
N VAL A 133 -12.52 13.06 3.36
CA VAL A 133 -11.35 13.20 4.24
C VAL A 133 -10.21 13.90 3.53
N LYS A 134 -9.97 13.65 2.23
CA LYS A 134 -8.98 14.42 1.44
C LYS A 134 -9.31 15.90 1.39
N GLU A 135 -10.56 16.27 1.16
CA GLU A 135 -10.98 17.67 1.16
C GLU A 135 -10.75 18.33 2.52
N ALA A 136 -11.11 17.65 3.61
CA ALA A 136 -10.83 18.12 4.97
C ALA A 136 -9.31 18.22 5.27
N MET A 137 -8.54 17.25 4.78
CA MET A 137 -7.08 17.25 4.89
C MET A 137 -6.44 18.38 4.10
N LEU A 138 -6.98 18.74 2.93
CA LEU A 138 -6.50 19.87 2.13
C LEU A 138 -6.69 21.20 2.85
N LYS A 139 -7.84 21.39 3.51
CA LYS A 139 -8.08 22.56 4.37
C LYS A 139 -7.10 22.60 5.55
N THR A 140 -6.86 21.46 6.18
CA THR A 140 -5.89 21.33 7.28
C THR A 140 -4.46 21.66 6.81
N ALA A 141 -4.07 21.18 5.63
CA ALA A 141 -2.77 21.46 5.03
C ALA A 141 -2.64 22.95 4.65
N ALA A 142 -3.71 23.59 4.18
CA ALA A 142 -3.70 25.03 3.89
C ALA A 142 -3.52 25.89 5.15
N ALA A 143 -4.00 25.43 6.30
CA ALA A 143 -3.82 26.12 7.58
C ALA A 143 -2.38 25.98 8.15
N THR A 144 -1.58 25.04 7.64
CA THR A 144 -0.23 24.75 8.15
C THR A 144 0.81 24.99 7.05
N PRO A 145 1.58 26.09 7.10
CA PRO A 145 2.60 26.40 6.11
C PRO A 145 3.59 25.23 5.90
N GLY A 146 3.86 24.88 4.65
CA GLY A 146 4.77 23.78 4.30
C GLY A 146 4.14 22.37 4.35
N SER A 147 2.88 22.23 4.77
CA SER A 147 2.16 20.96 4.72
C SER A 147 1.52 20.72 3.35
N ARG A 148 1.43 19.45 2.93
CA ARG A 148 0.71 19.06 1.71
C ARG A 148 0.04 17.70 1.84
N VAL A 149 -1.09 17.53 1.20
CA VAL A 149 -1.73 16.21 1.05
C VAL A 149 -1.02 15.45 -0.08
N LEU A 150 -0.55 14.24 0.22
CA LEU A 150 0.04 13.35 -0.78
C LEU A 150 -1.04 12.75 -1.67
N ARG A 151 -0.64 12.35 -2.88
CA ARG A 151 -1.47 11.54 -3.76
C ARG A 151 -1.75 10.19 -3.11
N ASP A 152 -2.80 9.55 -3.61
CA ASP A 152 -3.23 8.22 -3.16
C ASP A 152 -2.07 7.24 -3.19
N GLN A 153 -1.98 6.46 -2.12
CA GLN A 153 -1.06 5.35 -2.07
C GLN A 153 -1.58 4.26 -3.01
N LEU A 154 -0.85 4.05 -4.10
CA LEU A 154 -1.14 3.02 -5.08
C LEU A 154 -0.21 1.83 -4.90
N TYR A 155 -0.72 0.64 -5.15
CA TYR A 155 0.00 -0.62 -5.04
C TYR A 155 0.15 -1.24 -6.43
N PRO A 156 1.29 -1.02 -7.10
CA PRO A 156 1.49 -1.53 -8.45
C PRO A 156 1.78 -3.02 -8.44
N ILE A 157 1.10 -3.76 -9.30
CA ILE A 157 1.41 -5.15 -9.64
C ILE A 157 1.76 -5.23 -11.14
N LYS A 158 2.70 -6.10 -11.48
CA LYS A 158 3.00 -6.41 -12.88
C LYS A 158 2.14 -7.59 -13.29
N VAL A 159 1.46 -7.47 -14.42
CA VAL A 159 0.64 -8.53 -15.02
C VAL A 159 1.27 -8.90 -16.35
N ASP A 160 1.73 -10.13 -16.45
CA ASP A 160 2.36 -10.72 -17.64
C ASP A 160 1.39 -11.67 -18.33
N ASN A 161 1.53 -11.85 -19.64
CA ASN A 161 0.63 -12.68 -20.45
C ASN A 161 -0.83 -12.19 -20.49
N ALA A 162 -1.03 -10.87 -20.48
CA ALA A 162 -2.35 -10.28 -20.66
C ALA A 162 -2.74 -10.25 -22.14
N ASN A 163 -3.99 -10.61 -22.45
CA ASN A 163 -4.54 -10.54 -23.81
C ASN A 163 -4.54 -9.08 -24.29
N ARG A 164 -3.82 -8.82 -25.38
CA ARG A 164 -3.62 -7.48 -25.93
C ARG A 164 -4.91 -6.89 -26.46
N THR A 165 -5.66 -7.65 -27.26
CA THR A 165 -6.87 -7.13 -27.93
C THR A 165 -7.98 -6.87 -26.93
N ALA A 166 -7.98 -7.53 -25.77
CA ALA A 166 -8.90 -7.26 -24.67
C ALA A 166 -8.58 -5.94 -23.94
N VAL A 167 -7.30 -5.58 -23.82
CA VAL A 167 -6.88 -4.44 -22.97
C VAL A 167 -6.66 -3.14 -23.77
N ILE A 168 -6.03 -3.24 -24.93
CA ILE A 168 -5.65 -2.07 -25.75
C ILE A 168 -6.26 -2.10 -27.14
N THR A 169 -6.43 -0.92 -27.73
CA THR A 169 -6.82 -0.71 -29.12
C THR A 169 -5.63 -0.94 -30.07
N GLU A 170 -5.87 -0.89 -31.38
CA GLU A 170 -4.81 -0.93 -32.40
C GLU A 170 -3.86 0.27 -32.29
N THR A 171 -4.37 1.44 -31.90
CA THR A 171 -3.56 2.65 -31.58
C THR A 171 -2.73 2.48 -30.31
N GLY A 172 -3.00 1.43 -29.53
CA GLY A 172 -2.33 1.09 -28.29
C GLY A 172 -2.77 1.93 -27.09
N ASP A 173 -3.94 2.54 -27.17
CA ASP A 173 -4.61 3.18 -26.03
C ASP A 173 -5.47 2.16 -25.30
N LEU A 174 -5.78 2.42 -24.03
CA LEU A 174 -6.66 1.53 -23.28
C LEU A 174 -8.06 1.56 -23.87
N ARG A 175 -8.70 0.40 -23.98
CA ARG A 175 -10.09 0.33 -24.43
C ARG A 175 -11.02 1.04 -23.42
N PRO A 176 -12.04 1.77 -23.90
CA PRO A 176 -13.08 2.30 -23.01
C PRO A 176 -13.74 1.17 -22.22
N GLY A 177 -13.97 1.37 -20.91
CA GLY A 177 -14.59 0.37 -20.04
C GLY A 177 -13.68 -0.80 -19.62
N VAL A 178 -12.44 -0.88 -20.10
CA VAL A 178 -11.51 -1.96 -19.72
C VAL A 178 -11.24 -1.99 -18.21
N ILE A 179 -11.14 -0.82 -17.58
CA ILE A 179 -10.90 -0.72 -16.14
C ILE A 179 -12.08 -1.32 -15.38
N GLU A 180 -13.31 -0.91 -15.69
CA GLU A 180 -14.53 -1.42 -15.05
C GLU A 180 -14.71 -2.92 -15.23
N MET A 181 -14.42 -3.43 -16.43
CA MET A 181 -14.41 -4.86 -16.73
C MET A 181 -13.43 -5.60 -15.82
N LEU A 182 -12.17 -5.16 -15.78
CA LEU A 182 -11.12 -5.82 -14.99
C LEU A 182 -11.35 -5.69 -13.48
N GLU A 183 -11.89 -4.56 -13.02
CA GLU A 183 -12.29 -4.36 -11.62
C GLU A 183 -13.36 -5.38 -11.21
N LYS A 184 -14.38 -5.57 -12.05
CA LYS A 184 -15.47 -6.52 -11.81
C LYS A 184 -14.95 -7.96 -11.82
N GLU A 185 -14.11 -8.30 -12.79
CA GLU A 185 -13.60 -9.66 -12.99
C GLU A 185 -12.64 -10.12 -11.88
N ASN A 186 -11.87 -9.19 -11.30
CA ASN A 186 -10.87 -9.50 -10.27
C ASN A 186 -11.29 -9.09 -8.85
N GLU A 187 -12.52 -8.59 -8.69
CA GLU A 187 -13.07 -8.07 -7.43
C GLU A 187 -12.11 -7.09 -6.74
N THR A 188 -11.58 -6.14 -7.51
CA THR A 188 -10.59 -5.19 -7.03
C THR A 188 -10.81 -3.79 -7.58
N LYS A 189 -10.20 -2.80 -6.93
CA LYS A 189 -10.27 -1.39 -7.34
C LYS A 189 -8.96 -0.94 -7.97
N ILE A 190 -9.04 -0.56 -9.24
CA ILE A 190 -7.92 -0.24 -10.11
C ILE A 190 -7.88 1.28 -10.33
N ALA A 191 -6.81 1.92 -9.89
CA ALA A 191 -6.61 3.35 -10.08
C ALA A 191 -6.20 3.69 -11.53
N LYS A 192 -5.32 2.88 -12.11
CA LYS A 192 -4.82 3.06 -13.48
C LYS A 192 -4.14 1.80 -13.99
N ILE A 193 -4.10 1.66 -15.31
CA ILE A 193 -3.39 0.59 -16.01
C ILE A 193 -2.35 1.22 -16.95
N VAL A 194 -1.19 0.59 -17.08
CA VAL A 194 -0.14 1.02 -18.01
C VAL A 194 0.37 -0.19 -18.78
N TRP A 195 0.16 -0.21 -20.10
CA TRP A 195 0.73 -1.24 -20.97
C TRP A 195 2.24 -1.02 -21.16
N ILE A 196 3.07 -2.02 -20.87
CA ILE A 196 4.54 -1.93 -20.93
C ILE A 196 5.09 -2.57 -22.20
N SER A 197 4.42 -3.61 -22.71
CA SER A 197 4.88 -4.30 -23.91
C SER A 197 4.85 -3.37 -25.14
N ARG A 198 5.76 -3.65 -26.08
CA ARG A 198 5.88 -2.93 -27.34
C ARG A 198 4.54 -2.91 -28.10
N LYS A 199 4.01 -1.71 -28.34
CA LYS A 199 2.72 -1.50 -29.05
C LYS A 199 2.82 -1.91 -30.52
N ASP A 200 3.98 -1.81 -31.12
CA ASP A 200 4.29 -2.24 -32.49
C ASP A 200 4.47 -3.77 -32.63
N SER A 201 4.55 -4.52 -31.53
CA SER A 201 4.70 -5.97 -31.61
C SER A 201 3.42 -6.65 -32.11
N MET A 202 3.56 -7.56 -33.08
CA MET A 202 2.48 -8.45 -33.55
C MET A 202 2.09 -9.53 -32.53
N LYS A 203 2.53 -9.41 -31.28
CA LYS A 203 2.25 -10.40 -30.24
C LYS A 203 0.82 -10.20 -29.73
N ALA A 204 0.06 -11.29 -29.68
CA ALA A 204 -1.29 -11.32 -29.12
C ALA A 204 -1.31 -11.08 -27.60
N TYR A 205 -0.20 -11.33 -26.92
CA TYR A 205 -0.05 -11.19 -25.47
C TYR A 205 1.05 -10.20 -25.11
N GLY A 206 0.88 -9.53 -23.96
CA GLY A 206 1.88 -8.62 -23.43
C GLY A 206 1.82 -8.44 -21.92
N SER A 207 2.56 -7.45 -21.45
CA SER A 207 2.70 -7.12 -20.04
C SER A 207 2.14 -5.73 -19.77
N MET A 208 1.46 -5.59 -18.65
CA MET A 208 0.93 -4.34 -18.13
C MET A 208 1.26 -4.17 -16.64
N ILE A 209 1.19 -2.93 -16.16
CA ILE A 209 1.18 -2.61 -14.73
C ILE A 209 -0.24 -2.22 -14.37
N VAL A 210 -0.78 -2.85 -13.33
CA VAL A 210 -2.07 -2.50 -12.74
C VAL A 210 -1.77 -1.83 -11.40
N TYR A 211 -2.27 -0.61 -11.21
CA TYR A 211 -2.12 0.13 -9.97
C TYR A 211 -3.40 0.00 -9.16
N LEU A 212 -3.30 -0.69 -8.02
CA LEU A 212 -4.44 -0.96 -7.16
C LEU A 212 -4.55 0.10 -6.05
N MET A 213 -5.79 0.39 -5.64
CA MET A 213 -6.07 1.34 -4.55
C MET A 213 -5.83 0.72 -3.18
N LYS A 214 -6.05 -0.60 -3.05
CA LYS A 214 -5.94 -1.34 -1.78
C LYS A 214 -4.72 -2.23 -1.78
N GLY A 215 -3.97 -2.17 -0.68
CA GLY A 215 -2.78 -3.00 -0.51
C GLY A 215 -3.11 -4.47 -0.35
N ASN A 216 -4.23 -4.79 0.32
CA ASN A 216 -4.66 -6.17 0.52
C ASN A 216 -4.99 -6.87 -0.80
N ASP A 217 -5.67 -6.19 -1.72
CA ASP A 217 -5.97 -6.74 -3.05
C ASP A 217 -4.68 -7.02 -3.82
N ALA A 218 -3.71 -6.10 -3.76
CA ALA A 218 -2.41 -6.32 -4.37
C ALA A 218 -1.68 -7.52 -3.76
N ALA A 219 -1.69 -7.65 -2.44
CA ALA A 219 -1.08 -8.78 -1.74
C ALA A 219 -1.75 -10.11 -2.11
N ARG A 220 -3.09 -10.14 -2.14
CA ARG A 220 -3.88 -11.29 -2.57
C ARG A 220 -3.54 -11.71 -3.99
N LEU A 221 -3.59 -10.78 -4.95
CA LEU A 221 -3.30 -11.06 -6.35
C LEU A 221 -1.85 -11.52 -6.56
N LEU A 222 -0.90 -11.02 -5.78
CA LEU A 222 0.50 -11.47 -5.82
C LEU A 222 0.69 -12.86 -5.19
N GLN A 223 -0.10 -13.20 -4.18
CA GLN A 223 -0.09 -14.52 -3.54
C GLN A 223 -0.76 -15.57 -4.44
N GLU A 224 -1.88 -15.22 -5.07
CA GLU A 224 -2.63 -16.07 -6.00
C GLU A 224 -1.89 -16.27 -7.34
N GLN A 225 -1.02 -15.33 -7.71
CA GLN A 225 -0.19 -15.36 -8.93
C GLN A 225 -0.95 -15.27 -10.26
N TYR A 226 -2.24 -14.97 -10.23
CA TYR A 226 -3.03 -14.74 -11.44
C TYR A 226 -3.85 -13.44 -11.39
N PHE A 227 -4.23 -12.96 -12.57
CA PHE A 227 -5.10 -11.81 -12.80
C PHE A 227 -5.97 -12.09 -14.01
N HIS A 228 -7.28 -12.02 -13.86
CA HIS A 228 -8.23 -12.31 -14.93
C HIS A 228 -8.29 -11.15 -15.93
N VAL A 229 -8.28 -11.49 -17.22
CA VAL A 229 -8.36 -10.56 -18.35
C VAL A 229 -9.29 -11.15 -19.39
N ALA A 230 -10.55 -10.70 -19.40
CA ALA A 230 -11.56 -11.10 -20.39
C ALA A 230 -11.79 -12.63 -20.48
N GLY A 231 -11.84 -13.29 -19.33
CA GLY A 231 -12.03 -14.74 -19.17
C GLY A 231 -10.73 -15.55 -19.16
N GLU A 232 -9.60 -14.95 -19.56
CA GLU A 232 -8.28 -15.58 -19.52
C GLU A 232 -7.54 -15.24 -18.23
N SER A 233 -6.56 -16.08 -17.84
CA SER A 233 -5.69 -15.82 -16.68
C SER A 233 -4.32 -15.33 -17.12
N ALA A 234 -3.94 -14.14 -16.67
CA ALA A 234 -2.60 -13.57 -16.79
C ALA A 234 -1.82 -13.79 -15.50
N TYR A 235 -0.49 -13.75 -15.54
CA TYR A 235 0.37 -14.00 -14.38
C TYR A 235 0.71 -12.71 -13.64
N THR A 236 0.58 -12.69 -12.32
CA THR A 236 0.98 -11.53 -11.51
C THR A 236 2.41 -11.69 -10.99
N ARG A 237 3.12 -10.56 -10.91
CA ARG A 237 4.45 -10.45 -10.31
C ARG A 237 4.58 -9.14 -9.58
N VAL A 238 5.51 -9.08 -8.63
CA VAL A 238 5.85 -7.84 -7.94
C VAL A 238 6.30 -6.81 -8.99
N CYS A 239 5.70 -5.62 -8.96
CA CYS A 239 6.15 -4.53 -9.80
C CYS A 239 7.43 -3.93 -9.19
N GLU A 240 8.58 -4.46 -9.61
CA GLU A 240 9.86 -3.92 -9.19
C GLU A 240 10.03 -2.48 -9.70
N PRO A 241 10.34 -1.52 -8.81
CA PRO A 241 10.74 -0.19 -9.25
C PRO A 241 12.00 -0.33 -10.11
N ARG A 242 11.89 -0.09 -11.41
CA ARG A 242 13.07 0.07 -12.26
C ARG A 242 13.84 1.27 -11.74
N ARG A 243 14.91 1.03 -10.98
CA ARG A 243 15.88 2.06 -10.59
C ARG A 243 16.60 2.49 -11.86
N ARG A 244 16.01 3.45 -12.57
CA ARG A 244 16.71 4.09 -13.68
C ARG A 244 17.97 4.74 -13.10
N PRO A 245 19.14 4.52 -13.70
CA PRO A 245 20.33 5.22 -13.27
C PRO A 245 20.09 6.72 -13.32
N MET A 246 20.50 7.42 -12.27
CA MET A 246 20.35 8.86 -12.16
C MET A 246 21.26 9.53 -13.19
N GLN A 247 20.69 10.01 -14.29
CA GLN A 247 21.41 10.74 -15.32
C GLN A 247 21.40 12.24 -15.04
N CYS A 248 22.58 12.86 -15.12
CA CYS A 248 22.76 14.28 -15.00
C CYS A 248 22.33 14.99 -16.29
N TYR A 249 21.30 15.85 -16.24
CA TYR A 249 20.84 16.58 -17.43
C TYR A 249 21.81 17.66 -17.94
N ARG A 250 22.89 17.98 -17.20
CA ARG A 250 23.93 18.92 -17.65
C ARG A 250 25.00 18.22 -18.49
N CYS A 251 25.62 17.16 -17.98
CA CYS A 251 26.73 16.47 -18.65
C CYS A 251 26.36 15.10 -19.25
N GLN A 252 25.12 14.64 -19.06
CA GLN A 252 24.55 13.36 -19.51
C GLN A 252 25.16 12.09 -18.90
N GLU A 253 26.11 12.21 -17.98
CA GLU A 253 26.68 11.08 -17.23
C GLU A 253 25.75 10.61 -16.11
N ILE A 254 26.05 9.42 -15.57
CA ILE A 254 25.26 8.77 -14.52
C ILE A 254 25.91 8.98 -13.16
N GLY A 255 25.10 9.03 -12.09
CA GLY A 255 25.54 8.97 -10.70
C GLY A 255 25.41 10.29 -9.93
N HIS A 256 24.95 11.36 -10.57
CA HIS A 256 24.73 12.65 -9.93
C HIS A 256 23.61 13.45 -10.62
N ILE A 257 23.10 14.49 -9.95
CA ILE A 257 22.10 15.41 -10.50
C ILE A 257 22.77 16.66 -11.07
N ALA A 258 22.06 17.38 -11.94
CA ALA A 258 22.55 18.60 -12.58
C ALA A 258 22.95 19.70 -11.58
N HIS A 259 22.26 19.78 -10.43
CA HIS A 259 22.54 20.77 -9.39
C HIS A 259 23.93 20.62 -8.76
N THR A 260 24.43 19.39 -8.65
CA THR A 260 25.74 19.08 -8.06
C THR A 260 26.82 18.87 -9.12
N CYS A 261 26.51 19.15 -10.39
CA CYS A 261 27.39 18.90 -11.52
C CYS A 261 28.33 20.08 -11.78
N ASN A 262 29.64 19.81 -11.75
CA ASN A 262 30.72 20.76 -12.07
C ASN A 262 31.27 20.59 -13.50
N LYS A 263 30.73 19.66 -14.28
CA LYS A 263 31.16 19.39 -15.67
C LYS A 263 30.50 20.36 -16.66
N PRO A 264 31.13 20.62 -17.83
CA PRO A 264 30.54 21.47 -18.87
C PRO A 264 29.22 20.89 -19.38
N GLN A 265 28.35 21.75 -19.91
CA GLN A 265 27.09 21.32 -20.48
C GLN A 265 27.33 20.57 -21.79
N ARG A 266 26.80 19.36 -21.89
CA ARG A 266 26.87 18.50 -23.07
C ARG A 266 25.49 18.27 -23.68
N CYS A 267 25.43 18.36 -24.99
CA CYS A 267 24.23 18.10 -25.76
C CYS A 267 23.86 16.62 -25.69
N ALA A 268 22.60 16.33 -25.33
CA ALA A 268 22.11 14.96 -25.24
C ALA A 268 21.97 14.25 -26.61
N LYS A 269 21.98 14.99 -27.73
CA LYS A 269 21.91 14.45 -29.08
C LYS A 269 23.29 14.13 -29.65
N CYS A 270 24.17 15.14 -29.75
CA CYS A 270 25.47 15.02 -30.43
C CYS A 270 26.67 14.85 -29.49
N ALA A 271 26.46 14.87 -28.17
CA ALA A 271 27.48 14.80 -27.12
C ALA A 271 28.49 15.98 -27.10
N GLN A 272 28.33 17.00 -27.95
CA GLN A 272 29.19 18.18 -27.98
C GLN A 272 28.93 19.13 -26.81
N GLU A 273 29.95 19.87 -26.42
CA GLU A 273 29.88 20.86 -25.35
C GLU A 273 29.30 22.20 -25.84
N GLY A 274 28.73 22.98 -24.93
CA GLY A 274 28.38 24.38 -25.17
C GLY A 274 26.90 24.68 -25.48
N HIS A 275 26.05 23.67 -25.70
CA HIS A 275 24.62 23.88 -26.01
C HIS A 275 23.72 22.76 -25.45
N ARG A 276 22.41 23.01 -25.40
CA ARG A 276 21.39 21.99 -25.05
C ARG A 276 20.86 21.28 -26.28
N HIS A 277 20.22 20.11 -26.08
CA HIS A 277 19.60 19.36 -27.18
C HIS A 277 18.49 20.13 -27.94
N THR A 278 17.93 21.19 -27.33
CA THR A 278 16.95 22.10 -27.93
C THR A 278 17.57 23.11 -28.88
N GLU A 279 18.84 23.45 -28.66
CA GLU A 279 19.65 24.42 -29.43
C GLU A 279 20.66 23.69 -30.32
N CYS A 280 20.34 22.44 -30.67
CA CYS A 280 21.27 21.54 -31.33
C CYS A 280 21.00 21.56 -32.83
N ASP A 281 21.82 22.31 -33.58
CA ASP A 281 21.77 22.42 -35.05
C ASP A 281 22.43 21.23 -35.75
N ALA A 282 22.45 20.08 -35.09
CA ALA A 282 23.11 18.87 -35.53
C ALA A 282 22.28 18.11 -36.58
N GLU A 283 21.79 18.81 -37.61
CA GLU A 283 21.17 18.18 -38.78
C GLU A 283 22.25 17.35 -39.51
N GLY A 284 22.11 16.02 -39.49
CA GLY A 284 23.02 15.10 -40.18
C GLY A 284 24.16 14.50 -39.35
N LEU A 285 24.32 14.87 -38.07
CA LEU A 285 25.26 14.19 -37.17
C LEU A 285 24.63 12.92 -36.59
N VAL A 286 25.37 11.81 -36.61
CA VAL A 286 24.96 10.58 -35.93
C VAL A 286 24.86 10.87 -34.42
N PRO A 287 23.69 10.68 -33.79
CA PRO A 287 23.54 10.91 -32.37
C PRO A 287 24.51 10.06 -31.56
N LYS A 288 25.02 10.60 -30.45
CA LYS A 288 25.96 9.92 -29.57
C LYS A 288 25.46 9.93 -28.13
N CYS A 289 25.32 8.75 -27.55
CA CYS A 289 24.93 8.58 -26.17
C CYS A 289 26.16 8.64 -25.29
N ILE A 290 26.17 9.58 -24.34
CA ILE A 290 27.28 9.74 -23.40
C ILE A 290 27.38 8.56 -22.44
N PRO A 291 26.28 8.03 -21.84
CA PRO A 291 26.35 6.87 -20.98
C PRO A 291 27.02 5.64 -21.62
N CYS A 292 26.61 5.24 -22.83
CA CYS A 292 27.02 3.97 -23.42
C CYS A 292 27.84 4.08 -24.72
N GLY A 293 28.08 5.29 -25.23
CA GLY A 293 28.81 5.53 -26.48
C GLY A 293 28.05 5.16 -27.76
N GLY A 294 26.80 4.71 -27.68
CA GLY A 294 26.03 4.18 -28.82
C GLY A 294 25.51 5.26 -29.79
N PRO A 295 25.14 4.87 -31.04
CA PRO A 295 24.64 5.76 -32.08
C PRO A 295 23.16 6.13 -31.88
N HIS A 296 22.86 6.75 -30.75
CA HIS A 296 21.52 7.22 -30.36
C HIS A 296 21.65 8.35 -29.35
N GLU A 297 20.57 9.06 -29.06
CA GLU A 297 20.59 10.15 -28.08
C GLU A 297 20.79 9.60 -26.65
N SER A 298 21.40 10.43 -25.80
CA SER A 298 21.65 10.11 -24.39
C SER A 298 20.37 9.92 -23.57
N TYR A 299 19.18 10.22 -24.11
CA TYR A 299 17.88 9.94 -23.47
C TYR A 299 17.10 8.81 -24.17
N SER A 300 17.72 8.11 -25.13
CA SER A 300 17.07 7.07 -25.92
C SER A 300 16.69 5.86 -25.06
N ARG A 301 15.49 5.32 -25.29
CA ARG A 301 15.02 4.06 -24.66
C ARG A 301 15.86 2.85 -25.05
N ASN A 302 16.69 2.98 -26.08
CA ASN A 302 17.57 1.94 -26.57
C ASN A 302 18.91 1.89 -25.83
N CYS A 303 19.20 2.85 -24.94
CA CYS A 303 20.42 2.83 -24.13
C CYS A 303 20.35 1.75 -23.06
N GLN A 304 21.15 0.68 -23.21
CA GLN A 304 21.18 -0.45 -22.28
C GLN A 304 21.72 -0.07 -20.89
N ILE A 305 22.52 0.99 -20.80
CA ILE A 305 22.99 1.47 -19.50
C ILE A 305 21.86 2.20 -18.76
N LEU A 306 21.08 3.05 -19.43
CA LEU A 306 19.92 3.73 -18.83
C LEU A 306 18.70 2.83 -18.66
N HIS A 307 18.57 1.83 -19.52
CA HIS A 307 17.49 0.86 -19.58
C HIS A 307 18.06 -0.56 -19.61
N PRO A 308 18.68 -1.02 -18.52
CA PRO A 308 19.20 -2.38 -18.47
C PRO A 308 18.06 -3.39 -18.64
N PRO A 309 18.30 -4.50 -19.36
CA PRO A 309 17.35 -5.59 -19.36
C PRO A 309 17.15 -6.10 -17.93
N PRO A 310 15.95 -6.62 -17.59
CA PRO A 310 15.76 -7.28 -16.30
C PRO A 310 16.82 -8.38 -16.15
N VAL A 311 17.53 -8.37 -15.02
CA VAL A 311 18.51 -9.40 -14.70
C VAL A 311 17.74 -10.72 -14.64
N ALA A 312 18.08 -11.67 -15.53
CA ALA A 312 17.55 -13.02 -15.40
C ALA A 312 18.16 -13.60 -14.13
N HIS A 313 17.36 -13.73 -13.08
CA HIS A 313 17.72 -14.57 -11.94
C HIS A 313 17.69 -16.01 -12.46
N ALA A 314 18.89 -16.57 -12.65
CA ALA A 314 19.11 -18.00 -12.88
C ALA A 314 18.91 -18.77 -11.57
#